data_AF-A0AAV5M5F6-F1
#
_entry.id   AF-A0AAV5M5F6-F1
#
_cell.length_a   1.000
_cell.length_b   1.000
_cell.length_c   1.000
_cell.angle_alpha   90.00
_cell.angle_beta   90.00
_cell.angle_gamma   90.00
#
_symmetry.space_group_name_H-M   'P 1'
#
loop_
_entity.id
_entity.type
_entity.pdbx_description
1 polymer ?
#
loop_
_entity_poly.entity_id
_entity_poly.type
_entity_poly.pdbx_seq_one_letter_code
_entity_poly.pdbx_strand_id
1 'polypeptide(L)'
;MGSCPLCIFYLMFLMFIIMSCNHNPAPSKKLLHSTHGDTNLVIPNRKLLFHGSCTNRDISIFQSKDITSGIPQYIVQIVNTCVHGCLPWDIHLHCGWFASARMVNPRTFKRVMYDDCLVNGGKPLKTGQTIRFTYSNSFMYPLAFKSAKFC
;
A
#
# COMPACT_ATOMS: atom_id res chain seq x y z
N MET A 1 -11.14 53.88 11.90
CA MET A 1 -10.61 52.57 12.32
C MET A 1 -11.31 51.50 11.49
N GLY A 2 -10.77 51.17 10.32
CA GLY A 2 -11.38 50.20 9.39
C GLY A 2 -10.55 48.93 9.35
N SER A 3 -11.10 47.83 9.83
CA SER A 3 -10.44 46.52 9.82
C SER A 3 -10.39 45.99 8.38
N CYS A 4 -9.19 45.63 7.91
CA CYS A 4 -8.97 45.12 6.57
C CYS A 4 -9.64 43.74 6.41
N PRO A 5 -10.58 43.56 5.46
CA PRO A 5 -11.31 42.30 5.29
C PRO A 5 -10.37 41.11 4.98
N LEU A 6 -9.23 41.36 4.33
CA LEU A 6 -8.22 40.32 4.08
C LEU A 6 -7.62 39.73 5.36
N CYS A 7 -7.41 40.55 6.40
CA CYS A 7 -6.92 40.02 7.68
C CYS A 7 -7.94 39.11 8.35
N ILE A 8 -9.24 39.43 8.24
CA ILE A 8 -10.31 38.62 8.81
C ILE A 8 -10.39 37.27 8.07
N PHE A 9 -10.33 37.28 6.74
CA PHE A 9 -10.30 36.03 5.95
C PHE A 9 -9.07 35.17 6.28
N TYR A 10 -7.89 35.77 6.42
CA TYR A 10 -6.67 35.05 6.78
C TYR A 10 -6.75 34.42 8.18
N LEU A 11 -7.28 35.16 9.17
CA LEU A 11 -7.48 34.64 10.52
C LEU A 11 -8.54 33.53 10.55
N MET A 12 -9.62 33.65 9.77
CA MET A 12 -10.63 32.59 9.68
C MET A 12 -10.07 31.32 9.02
N PHE A 13 -9.22 31.46 8.00
CA PHE A 13 -8.58 30.33 7.34
C PHE A 13 -7.61 29.61 8.30
N LEU A 14 -6.83 30.34 9.09
CA LEU A 14 -5.95 29.78 10.12
C LEU A 14 -6.72 29.00 11.19
N MET A 15 -7.87 29.53 11.65
CA MET A 15 -8.73 28.82 12.60
C MET A 15 -9.29 27.51 12.03
N PHE A 16 -9.65 27.50 10.74
CA PHE A 16 -10.16 26.30 10.07
C PHE A 16 -9.09 25.19 9.96
N ILE A 17 -7.83 25.57 9.72
CA ILE A 17 -6.69 24.66 9.68
C ILE A 17 -6.44 24.05 11.08
N ILE A 18 -6.50 24.86 12.14
CA ILE A 18 -6.29 24.40 13.53
C ILE A 18 -7.40 23.43 13.99
N MET A 19 -8.64 23.65 13.57
CA MET A 19 -9.76 22.74 13.89
C MET A 19 -9.63 21.40 13.16
N SER A 20 -8.98 21.37 11.99
CA SER A 20 -8.73 20.16 11.20
C SER A 20 -7.56 19.31 11.75
N CYS A 21 -6.64 19.92 12.52
CA CYS A 21 -5.49 19.23 13.11
C CYS A 21 -5.79 18.47 14.42
N ASN A 22 -7.01 18.57 14.96
CA ASN A 22 -7.39 17.89 16.22
C ASN A 22 -8.14 16.56 16.03
N HIS A 23 -8.24 16.05 14.80
CA HIS A 23 -8.89 14.76 14.56
C HIS A 23 -7.90 13.60 14.71
N ASN A 24 -7.68 13.18 15.96
CA ASN A 24 -7.02 11.90 16.27
C ASN A 24 -7.98 10.75 15.92
N PRO A 25 -7.65 9.83 15.00
CA PRO A 25 -8.42 8.61 14.81
C PRO A 25 -8.08 7.63 15.94
N ALA A 26 -9.05 7.36 16.81
CA ALA A 26 -8.95 6.31 17.81
C ALA A 26 -8.91 4.91 17.14
N PRO A 27 -8.13 3.94 17.67
CA PRO A 27 -8.08 2.59 17.12
C PRO A 27 -9.34 1.79 17.48
N SER A 28 -10.06 1.34 16.46
CA SER A 28 -11.19 0.42 16.61
C SER A 28 -10.70 -0.98 17.00
N LYS A 29 -10.92 -1.38 18.25
CA LYS A 29 -10.83 -2.79 18.67
C LYS A 29 -12.18 -3.46 18.38
N LYS A 30 -12.27 -4.21 17.27
CA LYS A 30 -13.33 -5.23 17.10
C LYS A 30 -12.86 -6.51 17.77
N LEU A 31 -13.29 -6.74 19.01
CA LEU A 31 -13.21 -8.04 19.67
C LEU A 31 -14.41 -8.87 19.22
N LEU A 32 -14.16 -9.92 18.46
CA LEU A 32 -15.15 -10.90 18.06
C LEU A 32 -15.56 -11.76 19.26
N HIS A 33 -16.87 -11.87 19.43
CA HIS A 33 -17.58 -12.84 20.23
C HIS A 33 -17.25 -14.25 19.74
N SER A 34 -16.75 -15.13 20.61
CA SER A 34 -16.73 -16.58 20.35
C SER A 34 -17.36 -17.28 21.54
N THR A 35 -18.59 -17.72 21.32
CA THR A 35 -19.32 -18.66 22.18
C THR A 35 -19.03 -20.08 21.73
N HIS A 36 -18.50 -20.86 22.68
CA HIS A 36 -18.88 -22.23 23.02
C HIS A 36 -18.48 -23.40 22.09
N GLY A 37 -17.87 -24.42 22.71
CA GLY A 37 -18.19 -25.82 22.45
C GLY A 37 -17.02 -26.71 22.03
N ASP A 38 -16.47 -27.45 23.00
CA ASP A 38 -15.62 -28.63 22.79
C ASP A 38 -16.30 -29.65 21.85
N THR A 39 -15.52 -30.25 20.94
CA THR A 39 -15.56 -31.70 20.64
C THR A 39 -14.44 -32.09 19.67
N ASN A 40 -13.80 -33.22 19.99
CA ASN A 40 -12.69 -33.87 19.31
C ASN A 40 -12.79 -33.91 17.77
N LEU A 41 -11.77 -33.41 17.05
CA LEU A 41 -11.66 -33.61 15.61
C LEU A 41 -10.22 -33.94 15.19
N VAL A 42 -10.08 -35.21 14.83
CA VAL A 42 -9.02 -35.88 14.06
C VAL A 42 -8.25 -34.92 13.15
N ILE A 43 -6.92 -34.89 13.26
CA ILE A 43 -6.02 -34.20 12.34
C ILE A 43 -6.13 -34.87 10.95
N PRO A 44 -6.71 -34.22 9.92
CA PRO A 44 -6.58 -34.73 8.57
C PRO A 44 -5.31 -34.13 7.98
N ASN A 45 -4.42 -34.99 7.50
CA ASN A 45 -3.35 -34.64 6.57
C ASN A 45 -3.92 -33.73 5.46
N ARG A 46 -3.74 -32.40 5.57
CA ARG A 46 -4.16 -31.46 4.54
C ARG A 46 -3.15 -31.51 3.41
N LYS A 47 -3.32 -32.47 2.50
CA LYS A 47 -2.97 -32.30 1.09
C LYS A 47 -3.76 -31.08 0.63
N LEU A 48 -3.10 -29.92 0.56
CA LEU A 48 -3.72 -28.65 0.19
C LEU A 48 -4.12 -28.75 -1.29
N LEU A 49 -5.34 -29.19 -1.55
CA LEU A 49 -5.98 -29.09 -2.87
C LEU A 49 -6.27 -27.60 -3.13
N PHE A 50 -5.25 -26.87 -3.57
CA PHE A 50 -5.41 -25.48 -3.99
C PHE A 50 -5.99 -25.44 -5.41
N HIS A 51 -7.29 -25.74 -5.51
CA HIS A 51 -8.12 -25.37 -6.65
C HIS A 51 -8.60 -23.93 -6.47
N GLY A 52 -7.65 -22.98 -6.39
CA GLY A 52 -7.94 -21.56 -6.33
C GLY A 52 -7.23 -20.85 -7.48
N SER A 53 -7.93 -19.96 -8.19
CA SER A 53 -7.28 -19.00 -9.07
C SER A 53 -6.57 -17.94 -8.24
N CYS A 54 -5.49 -17.35 -8.80
CA CYS A 54 -4.81 -16.22 -8.18
C CYS A 54 -5.77 -15.05 -7.96
N THR A 55 -5.64 -14.39 -6.82
CA THR A 55 -6.42 -13.22 -6.42
C THR A 55 -5.51 -12.07 -5.98
N ASN A 56 -6.12 -10.92 -5.67
CA ASN A 56 -5.41 -9.78 -5.10
C ASN A 56 -4.66 -10.09 -3.78
N ARG A 57 -5.09 -11.09 -3.02
CA ARG A 57 -4.45 -11.52 -1.77
C ARG A 57 -3.09 -12.18 -2.01
N ASP A 58 -2.86 -12.64 -3.23
CA ASP A 58 -1.61 -13.29 -3.62
C ASP A 58 -0.54 -12.30 -4.10
N ILE A 59 -0.83 -10.99 -4.07
CA ILE A 59 0.17 -9.93 -4.27
C ILE A 59 0.50 -9.32 -2.91
N SER A 60 1.66 -9.67 -2.38
CA SER A 60 2.15 -9.14 -1.11
C SER A 60 3.05 -7.92 -1.33
N ILE A 61 2.83 -6.86 -0.55
CA ILE A 61 3.61 -5.61 -0.60
C ILE A 61 4.25 -5.41 0.76
N PHE A 62 5.57 -5.35 0.78
CA PHE A 62 6.37 -5.09 1.97
C PHE A 62 7.12 -3.79 1.80
N GLN A 63 7.21 -3.02 2.88
CA GLN A 63 7.97 -1.80 2.89
C GLN A 63 8.77 -1.68 4.19
N SER A 64 10.01 -1.20 4.08
CA SER A 64 10.88 -0.95 5.23
C SER A 64 11.66 0.35 5.04
N LYS A 65 12.15 0.92 6.14
CA LYS A 65 13.02 2.09 6.14
C LYS A 65 14.47 1.63 6.18
N ASP A 66 15.30 2.17 5.30
CA ASP A 66 16.75 1.92 5.29
C ASP A 66 17.48 2.87 6.25
N ILE A 67 18.64 2.44 6.75
CA ILE A 67 19.46 3.19 7.71
C ILE A 67 20.45 4.03 6.92
N THR A 68 19.98 5.16 6.40
CA THR A 68 20.81 6.09 5.61
C THR A 68 20.85 7.46 6.25
N SER A 69 22.01 8.11 6.22
CA SER A 69 22.13 9.54 6.53
C SER A 69 21.59 10.39 5.36
N GLY A 70 21.00 11.55 5.68
CA GLY A 70 20.39 12.45 4.69
C GLY A 70 18.90 12.18 4.46
N ILE A 71 18.45 12.24 3.20
CA ILE A 71 17.04 11.99 2.83
C ILE A 71 16.72 10.53 3.14
N PRO A 72 15.68 10.23 3.96
CA PRO A 72 15.29 8.87 4.27
C PRO A 72 15.04 8.03 3.02
N GLN A 73 15.45 6.76 3.08
CA GLN A 73 15.23 5.79 2.02
C GLN A 73 14.27 4.71 2.50
N TYR A 74 13.40 4.27 1.59
CA TYR A 74 12.40 3.25 1.83
C TYR A 74 12.53 2.17 0.78
N ILE A 75 12.67 0.93 1.23
CA ILE A 75 12.75 -0.25 0.39
C ILE A 75 11.34 -0.80 0.23
N VAL A 76 10.95 -1.09 -1.00
CA VAL A 76 9.67 -1.70 -1.35
C VAL A 76 9.94 -3.05 -2.00
N GLN A 77 9.18 -4.06 -1.59
CA GLN A 77 9.18 -5.39 -2.20
C GLN A 77 7.76 -5.78 -2.54
N ILE A 78 7.52 -6.14 -3.79
CA ILE A 78 6.23 -6.61 -4.29
C ILE A 78 6.42 -8.04 -4.77
N VAL A 79 5.68 -8.97 -4.18
CA VAL A 79 5.88 -10.42 -4.37
C VAL A 79 4.58 -11.05 -4.87
N ASN A 80 4.66 -11.84 -5.93
CA ASN A 80 3.59 -12.75 -6.31
C ASN A 80 3.73 -14.06 -5.54
N THR A 81 2.85 -14.30 -4.57
CA THR A 81 2.80 -15.54 -3.78
C THR A 81 1.85 -16.58 -4.36
N CYS A 82 1.21 -16.30 -5.51
CA CYS A 82 0.29 -17.25 -6.13
C CYS A 82 1.05 -18.45 -6.71
N VAL A 83 0.69 -19.66 -6.28
CA VAL A 83 1.34 -20.92 -6.67
C VAL A 83 0.65 -21.57 -7.88
N HIS A 84 -0.66 -21.42 -8.03
CA HIS A 84 -1.44 -22.03 -9.11
C HIS A 84 -2.40 -21.02 -9.75
N GLY A 85 -2.43 -20.97 -11.08
CA GLY A 85 -3.28 -20.06 -11.85
C GLY A 85 -2.49 -19.21 -12.84
N CYS A 86 -3.15 -18.20 -13.42
CA CYS A 86 -2.51 -17.28 -14.35
C CYS A 86 -1.58 -16.31 -13.64
N LEU A 87 -0.50 -15.92 -14.32
CA LEU A 87 0.42 -14.92 -13.80
C LEU A 87 -0.28 -13.55 -13.75
N PRO A 88 -0.31 -12.89 -12.58
CA PRO A 88 -0.86 -11.55 -12.46
C PRO A 88 -0.04 -10.58 -13.30
N TRP A 89 -0.72 -9.74 -14.05
CA TRP A 89 -0.14 -8.71 -14.92
C TRP A 89 -0.94 -7.42 -14.81
N ASP A 90 -0.41 -6.34 -15.38
CA ASP A 90 -1.02 -5.00 -15.26
C ASP A 90 -1.30 -4.65 -13.79
N ILE A 91 -0.30 -4.84 -12.93
CA ILE A 91 -0.44 -4.65 -11.49
C ILE A 91 -0.32 -3.15 -11.19
N HIS A 92 -1.37 -2.59 -10.58
CA HIS A 92 -1.44 -1.22 -10.12
C HIS A 92 -1.50 -1.16 -8.60
N LEU A 93 -0.78 -0.18 -8.03
CA LEU A 93 -0.82 0.16 -6.61
C LEU A 93 -1.42 1.54 -6.38
N HIS A 94 -2.12 1.69 -5.27
CA HIS A 94 -2.38 2.99 -4.65
C HIS A 94 -1.04 3.55 -4.17
N CYS A 95 -0.78 4.81 -4.53
CA CYS A 95 0.49 5.48 -4.26
C CYS A 95 0.36 6.99 -4.04
N GLY A 96 -0.87 7.52 -4.01
CA GLY A 96 -1.18 8.94 -3.83
C GLY A 96 -0.31 9.87 -4.69
N TRP A 97 0.33 10.82 -4.01
CA TRP A 97 1.27 11.77 -4.61
C TRP A 97 2.72 11.23 -4.67
N PHE A 98 2.92 9.92 -4.89
CA PHE A 98 4.26 9.30 -4.92
C PHE A 98 5.30 10.14 -5.67
N ALA A 99 6.37 10.47 -4.97
CA ALA A 99 7.50 11.20 -5.50
C ALA A 99 8.78 10.67 -4.84
N SER A 100 9.90 10.79 -5.54
CA SER A 100 11.20 10.44 -4.98
C SER A 100 12.28 11.42 -5.40
N ALA A 101 13.18 11.74 -4.46
CA ALA A 101 14.36 12.56 -4.73
C ALA A 101 15.38 11.83 -5.63
N ARG A 102 15.38 10.49 -5.62
CA ARG A 102 16.20 9.67 -6.52
C ARG A 102 15.30 9.00 -7.55
N MET A 103 15.75 8.96 -8.80
CA MET A 103 14.97 8.33 -9.87
C MET A 103 14.81 6.83 -9.58
N VAL A 104 13.56 6.40 -9.42
CA VAL A 104 13.19 4.98 -9.42
C VAL A 104 13.07 4.53 -10.88
N ASN A 105 13.57 3.33 -11.20
CA ASN A 105 13.50 2.81 -12.55
C ASN A 105 12.03 2.73 -13.03
N PRO A 106 11.64 3.48 -14.07
CA PRO A 106 10.24 3.52 -14.53
C PRO A 106 9.75 2.19 -15.11
N ARG A 107 10.66 1.25 -15.43
CA ARG A 107 10.29 -0.11 -15.85
C ARG A 107 9.93 -1.01 -14.66
N THR A 108 10.38 -0.69 -13.45
CA THR A 108 10.04 -1.46 -12.24
C THR A 108 8.85 -0.85 -11.50
N PHE A 109 8.77 0.47 -11.42
CA PHE A 109 7.68 1.20 -10.75
C PHE A 109 7.51 2.58 -11.36
N LYS A 110 6.30 2.94 -11.77
CA LYS A 110 6.00 4.22 -12.39
C LYS A 110 4.63 4.72 -11.96
N ARG A 111 4.55 5.96 -11.46
CA ARG A 111 3.28 6.66 -11.29
C ARG A 111 2.71 7.05 -12.67
N VAL A 112 1.57 6.49 -13.03
CA VAL A 112 0.87 6.76 -14.29
C VAL A 112 -0.08 7.94 -14.12
N MET A 113 -0.76 8.01 -12.97
CA MET A 113 -1.68 9.09 -12.60
C MET A 113 -1.65 9.29 -11.08
N TYR A 114 -2.34 10.31 -10.58
CA TYR A 114 -2.60 10.44 -9.15
C TYR A 114 -3.16 9.13 -8.59
N ASP A 115 -2.53 8.64 -7.52
CA ASP A 115 -2.92 7.41 -6.85
C ASP A 115 -2.99 6.17 -7.76
N ASP A 116 -2.15 6.17 -8.80
CA ASP A 116 -2.05 5.09 -9.75
C ASP A 116 -0.59 4.84 -10.15
N CYS A 117 -0.02 3.77 -9.63
CA CYS A 117 1.33 3.35 -9.93
C CYS A 117 1.40 1.96 -10.56
N LEU A 118 1.99 1.88 -11.74
CA LEU A 118 2.22 0.66 -12.50
C LEU A 118 3.49 -0.05 -12.02
N VAL A 119 3.36 -1.36 -11.80
CA VAL A 119 4.46 -2.25 -11.38
C VAL A 119 4.98 -3.03 -12.58
N ASN A 120 6.30 -3.25 -12.64
CA ASN A 120 6.96 -4.09 -13.64
C ASN A 120 6.62 -3.72 -15.10
N GLY A 121 6.28 -2.46 -15.36
CA GLY A 121 5.83 -1.98 -16.67
C GLY A 121 4.61 -2.72 -17.20
N GLY A 122 3.75 -3.24 -16.32
CA GLY A 122 2.55 -4.01 -16.66
C GLY A 122 2.82 -5.47 -17.04
N LYS A 123 4.09 -5.90 -17.06
CA LYS A 123 4.45 -7.27 -17.42
C LYS A 123 4.04 -8.28 -16.33
N PRO A 124 3.71 -9.53 -16.70
CA PRO A 124 3.38 -10.57 -15.75
C PRO A 124 4.47 -10.76 -14.69
N LEU A 125 4.04 -10.95 -13.45
CA LEU A 125 4.91 -11.27 -12.32
C LEU A 125 4.88 -12.79 -12.09
N LYS A 126 6.03 -13.46 -12.30
CA LYS A 126 6.11 -14.92 -12.14
C LYS A 126 5.86 -15.34 -10.68
N THR A 127 5.39 -16.55 -10.45
CA THR A 127 5.27 -17.13 -9.10
C THR A 127 6.59 -17.03 -8.35
N GLY A 128 6.56 -16.46 -7.14
CA GLY A 128 7.73 -16.21 -6.30
C GLY A 128 8.62 -15.04 -6.75
N GLN A 129 8.33 -14.41 -7.90
CA GLN A 129 9.11 -13.26 -8.35
C GLN A 129 8.87 -12.05 -7.46
N THR A 130 9.96 -11.37 -7.11
CA THR A 130 9.96 -10.16 -6.30
C THR A 130 10.42 -8.96 -7.13
N ILE A 131 9.60 -7.92 -7.21
CA ILE A 131 10.03 -6.59 -7.66
C ILE A 131 10.53 -5.84 -6.43
N ARG A 132 11.80 -5.43 -6.44
CA ARG A 132 12.42 -4.64 -5.37
C ARG A 132 12.91 -3.32 -5.92
N PHE A 133 12.57 -2.23 -5.23
CA PHE A 133 13.13 -0.91 -5.51
C PHE A 133 13.25 -0.10 -4.23
N THR A 134 14.09 0.93 -4.26
CA THR A 134 14.27 1.87 -3.15
C THR A 134 13.91 3.25 -3.64
N TYR A 135 13.16 4.00 -2.83
CA TYR A 135 12.86 5.42 -3.09
C TYR A 135 13.32 6.27 -1.91
N SER A 136 13.73 7.50 -2.20
CA SER A 136 14.10 8.51 -1.20
C SER A 136 13.01 9.57 -1.10
N ASN A 137 12.48 9.82 0.11
CA ASN A 137 11.57 10.94 0.39
C ASN A 137 11.60 11.25 1.90
N SER A 138 11.07 12.40 2.31
CA SER A 138 10.97 12.81 3.72
C SER A 138 10.03 11.93 4.54
N PHE A 139 9.07 11.26 3.89
CA PHE A 139 8.13 10.35 4.53
C PHE A 139 7.85 9.12 3.65
N MET A 140 7.31 8.09 4.29
CA MET A 140 6.96 6.83 3.66
C MET A 140 5.58 6.94 3.00
N TYR A 141 5.47 6.61 1.71
CA TYR A 141 4.18 6.46 1.05
C TYR A 141 3.54 5.11 1.44
N PRO A 142 2.24 5.09 1.80
CA PRO A 142 1.50 3.86 2.06
C PRO A 142 1.14 3.19 0.73
N LEU A 143 2.01 2.32 0.23
CA LEU A 143 1.74 1.59 -1.01
C LEU A 143 0.79 0.43 -0.72
N ALA A 144 -0.32 0.36 -1.44
CA ALA A 144 -1.32 -0.68 -1.27
C ALA A 144 -1.78 -1.23 -2.62
N PHE A 145 -2.26 -2.48 -2.64
CA PHE A 145 -2.80 -3.08 -3.86
C PHE A 145 -4.03 -2.27 -4.34
N LYS A 146 -4.06 -1.92 -5.62
CA LYS A 146 -5.22 -1.26 -6.27
C LYS A 146 -5.94 -2.25 -7.18
N SER A 147 -5.23 -2.80 -8.17
CA SER A 147 -5.80 -3.75 -9.13
C SER A 147 -4.72 -4.56 -9.81
N ALA A 148 -5.11 -5.69 -10.39
CA ALA A 148 -4.30 -6.49 -11.30
C ALA A 148 -5.23 -7.31 -12.18
N LYS A 149 -4.74 -7.73 -13.35
CA LYS A 149 -5.43 -8.70 -14.19
C LYS A 149 -4.91 -10.10 -13.86
N PHE A 150 -5.86 -11.01 -13.70
CA PHE A 150 -5.63 -12.42 -13.45
C PHE A 150 -6.43 -13.18 -14.49
N CYS A 151 -5.78 -13.90 -15.40
CA CYS A 151 -6.46 -14.47 -16.56
C CYS A 151 -7.30 -13.39 -17.28
#